data_AF-A0A957S009-F1
#
_entry.id   AF-A0A957S009-F1
#
_cell.length_a   1.000
_cell.length_b   1.000
_cell.length_c   1.000
_cell.angle_alpha   90.00
_cell.angle_beta   90.00
_cell.angle_gamma   90.00
#
_symmetry.space_group_name_H-M   'P 1'
#
loop_
_entity.id
_entity.type
_entity.pdbx_description
1 polymer ?
#
loop_
_entity_poly.entity_id
_entity_poly.type
_entity_poly.pdbx_seq_one_letter_code
_entity_poly.pdbx_strand_id
1 'polypeptide(L)'
;MFDGWRKGLVQGLDGTVLEIGVGTGENLPHYRRAQHVYAIEPDPARAAEARLSAARVPFTVEIAPAEALPYDDASFDHVVSSLVFCSVADPQRALREIDRVLRPGGALHMVEHVRPATPVLADFFSAVTPWWSRVACNCHLDRPTIDVLQAEGWTVQVRKRRAMFVRMECRRPADSL
;
A
#
# COMPACT_ATOMS: atom_id res chain seq x y z
N MET A 1 -7.12 7.13 15.68
CA MET A 1 -5.63 7.13 15.62
C MET A 1 -5.12 7.03 14.18
N PHE A 2 -5.63 6.11 13.37
CA PHE A 2 -5.21 5.94 11.96
C PHE A 2 -5.75 7.02 11.00
N ASP A 3 -6.83 7.71 11.32
CA ASP A 3 -7.38 8.80 10.49
C ASP A 3 -6.32 9.84 10.07
N GLY A 4 -5.50 10.31 11.01
CA GLY A 4 -4.40 11.24 10.70
C GLY A 4 -3.26 10.62 9.87
N TRP A 5 -3.08 9.30 9.92
CA TRP A 5 -2.13 8.59 9.07
C TRP A 5 -2.65 8.46 7.64
N ARG A 6 -3.92 8.05 7.48
CA ARG A 6 -4.62 7.95 6.20
C ARG A 6 -4.71 9.30 5.51
N LYS A 7 -5.21 10.31 6.22
CA LYS A 7 -5.23 11.69 5.74
C LYS A 7 -3.85 12.14 5.30
N GLY A 8 -2.84 11.95 6.15
CA GLY A 8 -1.48 12.35 5.83
C GLY A 8 -0.83 11.54 4.70
N LEU A 9 -1.37 10.37 4.34
CA LEU A 9 -0.89 9.55 3.23
C LEU A 9 -1.41 10.08 1.90
N VAL A 10 -2.69 10.46 1.84
CA VAL A 10 -3.38 10.70 0.55
C VAL A 10 -3.78 12.16 0.29
N GLN A 11 -3.78 13.04 1.29
CA GLN A 11 -4.33 14.40 1.17
C GLN A 11 -3.67 15.27 0.09
N GLY A 12 -2.40 15.00 -0.23
CA GLY A 12 -1.61 15.79 -1.17
C GLY A 12 -1.54 15.20 -2.57
N LEU A 13 -2.08 13.99 -2.79
CA LEU A 13 -1.97 13.27 -4.05
C LEU A 13 -2.93 13.87 -5.07
N ASP A 14 -2.39 14.32 -6.20
CA ASP A 14 -3.13 14.75 -7.38
C ASP A 14 -2.92 13.77 -8.55
N GLY A 15 -3.48 14.09 -9.72
CA GLY A 15 -3.39 13.21 -10.89
C GLY A 15 -4.19 11.90 -10.74
N THR A 16 -3.72 10.85 -11.41
CA THR A 16 -4.33 9.53 -11.45
C THR A 16 -3.70 8.63 -10.40
N VAL A 17 -4.51 8.17 -9.44
CA VAL A 17 -4.04 7.40 -8.28
C VAL A 17 -4.56 5.96 -8.32
N LEU A 18 -3.70 4.99 -8.06
CA LEU A 18 -4.08 3.60 -7.79
C LEU A 18 -4.02 3.32 -6.29
N GLU A 19 -5.10 2.83 -5.69
CA GLU A 19 -5.13 2.31 -4.33
C GLU A 19 -5.19 0.79 -4.32
N ILE A 20 -4.15 0.17 -3.76
CA ILE A 20 -4.02 -1.27 -3.63
C ILE A 20 -4.62 -1.70 -2.29
N GLY A 21 -5.52 -2.70 -2.33
CA GLY A 21 -6.21 -3.24 -1.16
C GLY A 21 -7.08 -2.17 -0.49
N VAL A 22 -8.05 -1.62 -1.24
CA VAL A 22 -8.93 -0.54 -0.76
C VAL A 22 -9.77 -0.97 0.46
N GLY A 23 -9.91 -2.28 0.71
CA GLY A 23 -10.67 -2.81 1.83
C GLY A 23 -12.12 -2.36 1.75
N THR A 24 -12.60 -1.72 2.81
CA THR A 24 -13.94 -1.12 2.92
C THR A 24 -13.97 0.35 2.50
N GLY A 25 -12.86 0.89 1.97
CA GLY A 25 -12.81 2.27 1.47
C GLY A 25 -12.35 3.30 2.49
N GLU A 26 -11.59 2.93 3.51
CA GLU A 26 -11.19 3.83 4.61
C GLU A 26 -10.33 5.04 4.19
N ASN A 27 -9.62 4.94 3.06
CA ASN A 27 -8.84 6.08 2.53
C ASN A 27 -9.67 6.99 1.61
N LEU A 28 -10.77 6.49 1.03
CA LEU A 28 -11.57 7.23 0.03
C LEU A 28 -12.08 8.58 0.55
N PRO A 29 -12.54 8.70 1.82
CA PRO A 29 -12.93 9.98 2.39
C PRO A 29 -11.79 10.98 2.56
N HIS A 30 -10.53 10.63 2.31
CA HIS A 30 -9.35 11.47 2.54
C HIS A 30 -8.71 12.03 1.27
N TYR A 31 -9.00 11.48 0.08
CA TYR A 31 -8.54 12.06 -1.18
C TYR A 31 -9.22 13.40 -1.44
N ARG A 32 -8.45 14.40 -1.86
CA ARG A 32 -8.93 15.78 -2.08
C ARG A 32 -8.56 16.36 -3.44
N ARG A 33 -7.46 15.89 -4.02
CA ARG A 33 -6.83 16.49 -5.20
C ARG A 33 -6.66 15.51 -6.37
N ALA A 34 -6.84 14.21 -6.12
CA ALA A 34 -6.80 13.19 -7.15
C ALA A 34 -7.87 13.49 -8.21
N GLN A 35 -7.48 13.38 -9.48
CA GLN A 35 -8.41 13.47 -10.60
C GLN A 35 -9.33 12.25 -10.62
N HIS A 36 -8.77 11.07 -10.34
CA HIS A 36 -9.51 9.82 -10.18
C HIS A 36 -8.71 8.85 -9.30
N VAL A 37 -9.41 8.09 -8.45
CA VAL A 37 -8.84 7.00 -7.65
C VAL A 37 -9.32 5.67 -8.22
N TYR A 38 -8.41 4.92 -8.83
CA TYR A 38 -8.63 3.53 -9.20
C TYR A 38 -8.28 2.69 -7.98
N ALA A 39 -9.17 1.81 -7.55
CA ALA A 39 -8.94 0.98 -6.38
C ALA A 39 -9.07 -0.50 -6.76
N ILE A 40 -8.19 -1.33 -6.19
CA ILE A 40 -8.29 -2.79 -6.29
C ILE A 40 -8.49 -3.43 -4.91
N GLU A 41 -9.29 -4.48 -4.86
CA GLU A 41 -9.47 -5.30 -3.66
C GLU A 41 -9.79 -6.75 -4.08
N PRO A 42 -8.97 -7.74 -3.69
CA PRO A 42 -9.19 -9.14 -4.08
C PRO A 42 -10.44 -9.77 -3.43
N ASP A 43 -10.90 -9.29 -2.27
CA ASP A 43 -12.13 -9.77 -1.62
C ASP A 43 -13.38 -9.09 -2.22
N PRO A 44 -14.25 -9.82 -2.93
CA PRO A 44 -15.45 -9.23 -3.57
C PRO A 44 -16.41 -8.57 -2.59
N ALA A 45 -16.51 -9.06 -1.35
CA ALA A 45 -17.42 -8.50 -0.34
C ALA A 45 -16.91 -7.14 0.16
N ARG A 46 -15.60 -7.06 0.44
CA ARG A 46 -14.95 -5.79 0.82
C ARG A 46 -15.00 -4.79 -0.33
N ALA A 47 -14.72 -5.23 -1.55
CA ALA A 47 -14.85 -4.41 -2.75
C ALA A 47 -16.28 -3.87 -2.93
N ALA A 48 -17.31 -4.67 -2.67
CA ALA A 48 -18.70 -4.22 -2.72
C ALA A 48 -18.99 -3.15 -1.66
N GLU A 49 -18.46 -3.28 -0.45
CA GLU A 49 -18.57 -2.27 0.60
C GLU A 49 -17.83 -0.97 0.24
N ALA A 50 -16.60 -1.07 -0.29
CA ALA A 50 -15.82 0.09 -0.73
C ALA A 50 -16.53 0.90 -1.82
N ARG A 51 -17.28 0.26 -2.74
CA ARG A 51 -18.07 0.95 -3.76
C ARG A 51 -19.17 1.86 -3.18
N LEU A 52 -19.59 1.60 -1.95
CA LEU A 52 -20.59 2.40 -1.23
C LEU A 52 -19.94 3.46 -0.33
N SER A 53 -18.61 3.49 -0.23
CA SER A 53 -17.89 4.43 0.63
C SER A 53 -18.03 5.87 0.15
N ALA A 54 -18.05 6.79 1.11
CA ALA A 54 -18.06 8.21 0.82
C ALA A 54 -16.71 8.65 0.24
N ALA A 55 -16.71 9.23 -0.95
CA ALA A 55 -15.53 9.84 -1.57
C ALA A 55 -15.79 11.31 -1.89
N ARG A 56 -14.70 12.09 -1.98
CA ARG A 56 -14.76 13.50 -2.41
C ARG A 56 -14.24 13.72 -3.83
N VAL A 57 -13.76 12.64 -4.44
CA VAL A 57 -13.19 12.60 -5.79
C VAL A 57 -13.79 11.40 -6.52
N PRO A 58 -13.78 11.38 -7.86
CA PRO A 58 -14.17 10.21 -8.63
C PRO A 58 -13.33 8.99 -8.25
N PHE A 59 -13.97 7.82 -8.15
CA PHE A 59 -13.27 6.57 -7.90
C PHE A 59 -13.97 5.38 -8.54
N THR A 60 -13.21 4.31 -8.76
CA THR A 60 -13.68 3.01 -9.23
C THR A 60 -13.06 1.90 -8.40
N VAL A 61 -13.76 0.78 -8.24
CA VAL A 61 -13.25 -0.38 -7.49
C VAL A 61 -13.35 -1.63 -8.34
N GLU A 62 -12.21 -2.27 -8.56
CA GLU A 62 -12.04 -3.51 -9.30
C GLU A 62 -11.61 -4.66 -8.37
N ILE A 63 -11.96 -5.89 -8.76
CA ILE A 63 -11.56 -7.09 -8.02
C ILE A 63 -10.29 -7.63 -8.67
N ALA A 64 -9.15 -7.38 -8.04
CA ALA A 64 -7.84 -7.83 -8.51
C ALA A 64 -6.85 -7.95 -7.35
N PRO A 65 -5.89 -8.90 -7.41
CA PRO A 65 -4.77 -8.97 -6.48
C PRO A 65 -3.68 -7.94 -6.82
N ALA A 66 -2.83 -7.60 -5.85
CA ALA A 66 -1.71 -6.68 -6.06
C ALA A 66 -0.64 -7.25 -7.02
N GLU A 67 -0.58 -8.58 -7.11
CA GLU A 67 0.37 -9.34 -7.92
C GLU A 67 -0.01 -9.42 -9.41
N ALA A 68 -1.19 -8.93 -9.81
CA ALA A 68 -1.64 -8.89 -11.19
C ALA A 68 -2.62 -7.71 -11.40
N LEU A 69 -2.08 -6.53 -11.68
CA LEU A 69 -2.85 -5.30 -11.82
C LEU A 69 -3.48 -5.24 -13.22
N PRO A 70 -4.80 -5.01 -13.34
CA PRO A 70 -5.53 -5.00 -14.61
C PRO A 70 -5.36 -3.66 -15.37
N TYR A 71 -4.18 -3.07 -15.31
CA TYR A 71 -3.89 -1.75 -15.86
C TYR A 71 -2.67 -1.79 -16.78
N ASP A 72 -2.66 -0.90 -17.76
CA ASP A 72 -1.55 -0.72 -18.68
C ASP A 72 -0.33 -0.10 -17.98
N ASP A 73 0.83 -0.25 -18.61
CA ASP A 73 2.09 0.33 -18.15
C ASP A 73 1.98 1.87 -18.06
N ALA A 74 2.69 2.47 -17.10
CA ALA A 74 2.75 3.92 -16.93
C ALA A 74 1.39 4.64 -16.88
N SER A 75 0.40 4.03 -16.24
CA SER A 75 -0.96 4.57 -16.11
C SER A 75 -1.14 5.55 -14.95
N PHE A 76 -0.34 5.43 -13.87
CA PHE A 76 -0.58 6.13 -12.61
C PHE A 76 0.55 7.09 -12.21
N ASP A 77 0.17 8.25 -11.67
CA ASP A 77 1.11 9.19 -11.04
C ASP A 77 1.50 8.71 -9.63
N HIS A 78 0.55 8.09 -8.94
CA HIS A 78 0.71 7.61 -7.58
C HIS A 78 0.09 6.23 -7.38
N VAL A 79 0.78 5.40 -6.60
CA VAL A 79 0.23 4.16 -6.05
C VAL A 79 0.18 4.29 -4.53
N VAL A 80 -0.90 3.83 -3.91
CA VAL A 80 -1.13 3.90 -2.46
C VAL A 80 -1.34 2.48 -1.91
N SER A 81 -0.68 2.17 -0.79
CA SER A 81 -0.93 0.96 0.00
C SER A 81 -1.08 1.30 1.48
N SER A 82 -2.11 0.75 2.13
CA SER A 82 -2.38 1.01 3.55
C SER A 82 -2.71 -0.27 4.31
N LEU A 83 -1.71 -0.86 4.98
CA LEU A 83 -1.82 -2.10 5.75
C LEU A 83 -2.18 -3.30 4.87
N VAL A 84 -1.57 -3.37 3.69
CA VAL A 84 -1.87 -4.40 2.67
C VAL A 84 -0.64 -5.26 2.41
N PHE A 85 0.54 -4.65 2.34
CA PHE A 85 1.77 -5.37 2.00
C PHE A 85 2.22 -6.38 3.04
N CYS A 86 1.65 -6.36 4.25
CA CYS A 86 1.82 -7.43 5.22
C CYS A 86 1.08 -8.73 4.86
N SER A 87 0.05 -8.65 4.02
CA SER A 87 -0.84 -9.74 3.64
C SER A 87 -0.62 -10.27 2.22
N VAL A 88 0.01 -9.46 1.35
CA VAL A 88 0.39 -9.83 -0.02
C VAL A 88 1.19 -11.14 -0.03
N ALA A 89 0.85 -12.07 -0.93
CA ALA A 89 1.47 -13.39 -0.97
C ALA A 89 2.87 -13.32 -1.58
N ASP A 90 3.03 -12.53 -2.65
CA ASP A 90 4.32 -12.28 -3.30
C ASP A 90 4.58 -10.76 -3.39
N PRO A 91 5.21 -10.17 -2.35
CA PRO A 91 5.55 -8.75 -2.34
C PRO A 91 6.45 -8.32 -3.49
N GLN A 92 7.34 -9.20 -3.96
CA GLN A 92 8.28 -8.86 -5.03
C GLN A 92 7.52 -8.72 -6.35
N ARG A 93 6.62 -9.67 -6.64
CA ARG A 93 5.74 -9.58 -7.81
C ARG A 93 4.82 -8.37 -7.73
N ALA A 94 4.23 -8.08 -6.57
CA ALA A 94 3.42 -6.88 -6.37
C ALA A 94 4.24 -5.59 -6.62
N LEU A 95 5.49 -5.52 -6.14
CA LEU A 95 6.37 -4.37 -6.39
C LEU A 95 6.71 -4.20 -7.88
N ARG A 96 6.89 -5.30 -8.63
CA ARG A 96 7.11 -5.24 -10.08
C ARG A 96 5.88 -4.73 -10.83
N GLU A 97 4.69 -5.18 -10.44
CA GLU A 97 3.44 -4.66 -11.02
C GLU A 97 3.24 -3.18 -10.69
N ILE A 98 3.52 -2.76 -9.44
CA ILE A 98 3.48 -1.35 -9.04
C ILE A 98 4.43 -0.51 -9.87
N ASP A 99 5.66 -0.99 -10.07
CA ASP A 99 6.66 -0.33 -10.88
C ASP A 99 6.19 -0.18 -12.34
N ARG A 100 5.66 -1.26 -12.92
CA ARG A 100 5.15 -1.30 -14.29
C ARG A 100 4.04 -0.27 -14.53
N VAL A 101 3.07 -0.17 -13.62
CA VAL A 101 1.91 0.73 -13.79
C VAL A 101 2.22 2.18 -13.40
N LEU A 102 3.32 2.45 -12.69
CA LEU A 102 3.73 3.81 -12.36
C LEU A 102 4.34 4.51 -13.58
N ARG A 103 3.94 5.76 -13.78
CA ARG A 103 4.60 6.65 -14.73
C ARG A 103 6.05 6.90 -14.32
N PRO A 104 6.94 7.22 -15.28
CA PRO A 104 8.25 7.77 -14.96
C PRO A 104 8.13 8.97 -14.01
N GLY A 105 8.84 8.92 -12.88
CA GLY A 105 8.77 9.94 -11.83
C GLY A 105 7.58 9.81 -10.85
N GLY A 106 6.72 8.82 -11.05
CA GLY A 106 5.65 8.45 -10.13
C GLY A 106 6.18 7.93 -8.79
N ALA A 107 5.27 7.81 -7.81
CA ALA A 107 5.66 7.43 -6.45
C ALA A 107 4.68 6.44 -5.81
N LEU A 108 5.23 5.52 -5.03
CA LEU A 108 4.50 4.61 -4.16
C LEU A 108 4.42 5.20 -2.74
N HIS A 109 3.22 5.34 -2.21
CA HIS A 109 2.94 5.86 -0.88
C HIS A 109 2.39 4.76 0.01
N MET A 110 3.03 4.52 1.14
CA MET A 110 2.67 3.40 2.00
C MET A 110 2.44 3.82 3.45
N VAL A 111 1.41 3.25 4.08
CA VAL A 111 1.33 3.09 5.54
C VAL A 111 1.31 1.60 5.83
N GLU A 112 2.38 1.08 6.41
CA GLU A 112 2.48 -0.34 6.74
C GLU A 112 2.86 -0.52 8.20
N HIS A 113 2.46 -1.65 8.78
CA HIS A 113 3.22 -2.16 9.91
C HIS A 113 4.44 -2.90 9.37
N VAL A 114 5.61 -2.57 9.89
CA VAL A 114 6.87 -3.20 9.53
C VAL A 114 7.46 -3.89 10.74
N ARG A 115 8.36 -4.84 10.51
CA ARG A 115 9.17 -5.45 11.56
C ARG A 115 9.66 -4.38 12.55
N PRO A 116 9.38 -4.51 13.86
CA PRO A 116 9.84 -3.55 14.85
C PRO A 116 11.37 -3.45 14.87
N ALA A 117 11.89 -2.25 15.12
CA ALA A 117 13.34 -2.02 15.20
C ALA A 117 13.97 -2.59 16.49
N THR A 118 13.16 -2.85 17.52
CA THR A 118 13.61 -3.42 18.79
C THR A 118 13.75 -4.94 18.67
N PRO A 119 14.95 -5.54 18.82
CA PRO A 119 15.17 -6.97 18.57
C PRO A 119 14.25 -7.90 19.36
N VAL A 120 14.13 -7.69 20.68
CA VAL A 120 13.25 -8.49 21.55
C VAL A 120 11.79 -8.46 21.09
N LEU A 121 11.33 -7.29 20.63
CA LEU A 121 9.97 -7.14 20.14
C LEU A 121 9.82 -7.83 18.77
N ALA A 122 10.82 -7.70 17.91
CA ALA A 122 10.84 -8.36 16.61
C ALA A 122 10.79 -9.89 16.72
N ASP A 123 11.54 -10.48 17.66
CA ASP A 123 11.55 -11.93 17.91
C ASP A 123 10.19 -12.41 18.44
N PHE A 124 9.60 -11.64 19.36
CA PHE A 124 8.24 -11.89 19.84
C PHE A 124 7.21 -11.91 18.70
N PHE A 125 7.21 -10.90 17.82
CA PHE A 125 6.28 -10.85 16.69
C PHE A 125 6.54 -11.98 15.67
N SER A 126 7.80 -12.37 15.45
CA SER A 126 8.14 -13.51 14.59
C SER A 126 7.58 -14.81 15.15
N ALA A 127 7.65 -15.01 16.47
CA ALA A 127 7.08 -16.19 17.14
C ALA A 127 5.54 -16.23 17.05
N VAL A 128 4.86 -15.07 17.07
CA VAL A 128 3.39 -14.97 16.99
C VAL A 128 2.88 -15.08 15.54
N THR A 129 3.71 -14.73 14.55
CA THR A 129 3.32 -14.62 13.14
C THR A 129 2.67 -15.89 12.55
N PRO A 130 3.16 -17.14 12.78
CA PRO A 130 2.56 -18.33 12.19
C PRO A 130 1.11 -18.58 12.62
N TRP A 131 0.76 -18.18 13.84
CA TRP A 131 -0.63 -18.25 14.31
C TRP A 131 -1.43 -17.06 13.78
N TRP A 132 -0.85 -15.85 13.83
CA TRP A 132 -1.50 -14.62 13.41
C TRP A 132 -1.89 -14.61 11.93
N SER A 133 -0.99 -15.04 11.04
CA SER A 133 -1.22 -15.04 9.59
C SER A 133 -2.43 -15.90 9.18
N ARG A 134 -2.74 -16.96 9.96
CA ARG A 134 -3.90 -17.82 9.72
C ARG A 134 -5.23 -17.15 10.04
N VAL A 135 -5.24 -16.16 10.96
CA VAL A 135 -6.47 -15.53 11.46
C VAL A 135 -6.64 -14.07 11.03
N ALA A 136 -5.58 -13.43 10.53
CA ALA A 136 -5.55 -12.02 10.16
C ALA A 136 -5.24 -11.83 8.66
N CYS A 137 -5.97 -12.51 7.79
CA CYS A 137 -5.86 -12.36 6.33
C CYS A 137 -4.40 -12.45 5.82
N ASN A 138 -3.64 -13.45 6.26
CA ASN A 138 -2.23 -13.63 5.92
C ASN A 138 -1.30 -12.49 6.39
N CYS A 139 -1.67 -11.68 7.39
CA CYS A 139 -0.80 -10.64 7.93
C CYS A 139 0.47 -11.24 8.56
N HIS A 140 1.65 -10.82 8.09
CA HIS A 140 2.96 -11.17 8.65
C HIS A 140 3.51 -10.01 9.48
N LEU A 141 3.52 -10.15 10.82
CA LEU A 141 3.91 -9.08 11.75
C LEU A 141 5.42 -8.80 11.74
N ASP A 142 6.20 -9.77 11.31
CA ASP A 142 7.65 -9.76 11.20
C ASP A 142 8.17 -9.34 9.81
N ARG A 143 7.28 -8.95 8.89
CA ARG A 143 7.65 -8.64 7.51
C ARG A 143 8.62 -7.45 7.43
N PRO A 144 9.81 -7.63 6.84
CA PRO A 144 10.80 -6.57 6.69
C PRO A 144 10.51 -5.73 5.42
N THR A 145 9.33 -5.09 5.34
CA THR A 145 8.85 -4.42 4.12
C THR A 145 9.83 -3.37 3.57
N ILE A 146 10.52 -2.64 4.44
CA ILE A 146 11.52 -1.63 4.02
C ILE A 146 12.72 -2.30 3.34
N ASP A 147 13.21 -3.42 3.90
CA ASP A 147 14.35 -4.14 3.35
C ASP A 147 14.00 -4.77 2.00
N VAL A 148 12.77 -5.29 1.85
CA VAL A 148 12.25 -5.80 0.57
C VAL A 148 12.18 -4.69 -0.48
N LEU A 149 11.64 -3.52 -0.13
CA LEU A 149 11.60 -2.35 -1.04
C LEU A 149 13.01 -1.96 -1.50
N GLN A 150 13.96 -1.86 -0.57
CA GLN A 150 15.34 -1.49 -0.88
C GLN A 150 16.03 -2.54 -1.76
N ALA A 151 15.81 -3.83 -1.50
CA ALA A 151 16.36 -4.93 -2.30
C ALA A 151 15.81 -4.93 -3.74
N GLU A 152 14.54 -4.55 -3.94
CA GLU A 152 13.95 -4.39 -5.27
C GLU A 152 14.34 -3.06 -5.94
N GLY A 153 15.21 -2.24 -5.32
CA GLY A 153 15.77 -1.03 -5.90
C GLY A 153 14.94 0.24 -5.67
N TRP A 154 14.03 0.24 -4.69
CA TRP A 154 13.28 1.43 -4.31
C TRP A 154 14.04 2.30 -3.33
N THR A 155 14.06 3.61 -3.59
CA THR A 155 14.49 4.61 -2.60
C THR A 155 13.35 4.87 -1.63
N VAL A 156 13.52 4.48 -0.37
CA VAL A 156 12.49 4.60 0.67
C VAL A 156 12.73 5.83 1.54
N GLN A 157 11.79 6.77 1.53
CA GLN A 157 11.79 7.94 2.40
C GLN A 157 10.73 7.80 3.50
N VAL A 158 11.18 7.54 4.73
CA VAL A 158 10.30 7.46 5.90
C VAL A 158 9.78 8.85 6.28
N ARG A 159 8.47 9.06 6.16
CA ARG A 159 7.78 10.32 6.51
C ARG A 159 7.34 10.37 7.98
N LYS A 160 7.04 9.22 8.58
CA LYS A 160 6.61 9.10 9.99
C LYS A 160 6.78 7.67 10.47
N ARG A 161 7.25 7.48 11.70
CA ARG A 161 7.32 6.16 12.38
C ARG A 161 6.74 6.27 13.79
N ARG A 162 5.92 5.30 14.18
CA ARG A 162 5.45 5.13 15.55
C ARG A 162 5.35 3.64 15.86
N ALA A 163 6.23 3.16 16.73
CA ALA A 163 6.40 1.72 16.98
C ALA A 163 6.59 0.96 15.66
N MET A 164 5.70 -0.01 15.36
CA MET A 164 5.74 -0.80 14.13
C MET A 164 5.13 -0.09 12.91
N PHE A 165 4.36 0.98 13.08
CA PHE A 165 3.70 1.65 11.95
C PHE A 165 4.62 2.68 11.31
N VAL A 166 4.77 2.59 9.99
CA VAL A 166 5.61 3.45 9.18
C VAL A 166 4.81 4.00 8.01
N ARG A 167 4.88 5.32 7.85
CA ARG A 167 4.41 6.03 6.66
C ARG A 167 5.64 6.39 5.84
N MET A 168 5.67 5.98 4.60
CA MET A 168 6.80 6.15 3.71
C MET A 168 6.36 6.50 2.30
N GLU A 169 7.23 7.19 1.59
CA GLU A 169 7.14 7.44 0.17
C GLU A 169 8.33 6.72 -0.48
N CYS A 170 8.07 5.97 -1.54
CA CYS A 170 9.05 5.16 -2.24
C CYS A 170 9.09 5.60 -3.70
N ARG A 171 10.30 5.76 -4.24
CA ARG A 171 10.52 6.14 -5.64
C ARG A 171 11.60 5.26 -6.27
N ARG A 172 11.49 5.05 -7.58
CA ARG A 172 12.60 4.54 -8.37
C ARG A 172 13.68 5.61 -8.54
N PRO A 173 14.98 5.25 -8.51
CA PRO A 173 16.04 6.12 -8.99
C PRO A 173 15.77 6.53 -10.44
N ALA A 174 16.16 7.74 -10.84
CA ALA A 174 15.86 8.27 -12.17
C ALA A 174 16.56 7.53 -13.33
N ASP A 175 17.43 6.56 -13.04
CA ASP A 175 18.37 5.97 -14.01
C ASP A 175 18.12 4.48 -14.31
N SER A 176 16.93 3.96 -14.03
CA SER A 176 16.55 2.59 -14.44
C SER A 176 15.66 2.62 -15.69
N LEU A 177 16.29 2.87 -16.84
CA LEU A 177 15.80 2.54 -18.19
C LEU A 177 16.89 1.77 -18.94
#